data_AF-A0A8T4SLT7-F1
#
_entry.id   AF-A0A8T4SLT7-F1
#
_cell.length_a   1.000
_cell.length_b   1.000
_cell.length_c   1.000
_cell.angle_alpha   90.00
_cell.angle_beta   90.00
_cell.angle_gamma   90.00
#
_symmetry.space_group_name_H-M   'P 1'
#
loop_
_entity.id
_entity.type
_entity.pdbx_description
1 polymer ?
#
loop_
_entity_poly.entity_id
_entity_poly.type
_entity_poly.pdbx_seq_one_letter_code
_entity_poly.pdbx_strand_id
1 'polypeptide(L)'
;MTYKYAYQHNKDHEAIALGKDLPISSKQSIEICKYLRGKKVSAAKKILNDVAALKKAVPYTRFHGDTGHKPGIGPGRYPVKASLAILQVLTNAEANAQNKGLDAEQLHVVHLMAQEASRPWRYGRQRRIKAKRTHIEVVVAEHKDEKQ
;
A
#
# COMPACT_ATOMS: atom_id res chain seq x y z
N MET A 1 -17.17 -13.65 8.08
CA MET A 1 -16.51 -14.08 6.83
C MET A 1 -15.03 -13.73 6.89
N THR A 2 -14.18 -14.71 6.66
CA THR A 2 -12.72 -14.55 6.57
C THR A 2 -12.36 -13.86 5.25
N TYR A 3 -11.43 -12.91 5.30
CA TYR A 3 -10.98 -12.21 4.09
C TYR A 3 -10.12 -13.14 3.24
N LYS A 4 -10.44 -13.28 1.94
CA LYS A 4 -9.66 -14.07 0.99
C LYS A 4 -8.80 -13.12 0.15
N TYR A 5 -7.51 -13.41 0.07
CA TYR A 5 -6.59 -12.65 -0.77
C TYR A 5 -6.91 -12.88 -2.26
N ALA A 6 -6.74 -11.84 -3.06
CA ALA A 6 -6.86 -11.94 -4.52
C ALA A 6 -5.63 -12.64 -5.13
N TYR A 7 -4.47 -12.50 -4.49
CA TYR A 7 -3.23 -13.15 -4.91
C TYR A 7 -3.11 -14.57 -4.36
N GLN A 8 -2.84 -15.53 -5.23
CA GLN A 8 -2.50 -16.90 -4.84
C GLN A 8 -1.03 -16.92 -4.41
N HIS A 9 -0.80 -16.91 -3.10
CA HIS A 9 0.54 -16.92 -2.52
C HIS A 9 0.99 -18.34 -2.17
N ASN A 10 2.28 -18.60 -2.27
CA ASN A 10 2.90 -19.81 -1.73
C ASN A 10 3.32 -19.57 -0.27
N LYS A 11 2.92 -20.45 0.65
CA LYS A 11 3.08 -20.20 2.09
C LYS A 11 4.53 -20.26 2.56
N ASP A 12 5.37 -20.99 1.85
CA ASP A 12 6.70 -21.39 2.30
C ASP A 12 7.74 -20.29 2.11
N HIS A 13 7.63 -19.49 1.04
CA HIS A 13 8.61 -18.46 0.68
C HIS A 13 8.07 -17.03 0.68
N GLU A 14 6.79 -16.87 1.04
CA GLU A 14 6.12 -15.56 1.03
C GLU A 14 5.51 -15.24 2.39
N ALA A 15 5.60 -13.99 2.81
CA ALA A 15 4.91 -13.48 3.99
C ALA A 15 3.78 -12.54 3.58
N ILE A 16 2.67 -12.60 4.32
CA ILE A 16 1.46 -11.85 4.02
C ILE A 16 1.11 -10.89 5.17
N ALA A 17 0.48 -9.77 4.84
CA ALA A 17 -0.14 -8.89 5.81
C ALA A 17 -1.41 -8.24 5.24
N LEU A 18 -2.44 -8.13 6.09
CA LEU A 18 -3.73 -7.54 5.74
C LEU A 18 -4.01 -6.32 6.60
N GLY A 19 -4.15 -5.15 5.96
CA GLY A 19 -4.74 -3.98 6.57
C GLY A 19 -6.24 -3.98 6.36
N LYS A 20 -7.03 -4.34 7.37
CA LYS A 20 -8.50 -4.46 7.23
C LYS A 20 -9.23 -3.17 7.64
N ASP A 21 -10.23 -2.75 6.85
CA ASP A 21 -11.14 -1.62 7.16
C ASP A 21 -10.41 -0.31 7.53
N LEU A 22 -9.28 -0.04 6.90
CA LEU A 22 -8.46 1.14 7.21
C LEU A 22 -9.18 2.43 6.81
N PRO A 23 -9.18 3.49 7.64
CA PRO A 23 -9.92 4.74 7.41
C PRO A 23 -9.23 5.67 6.39
N ILE A 24 -8.84 5.14 5.23
CA ILE A 24 -8.09 5.83 4.17
C ILE A 24 -8.86 5.79 2.85
N SER A 25 -8.38 6.53 1.84
CA SER A 25 -9.06 6.63 0.56
C SER A 25 -8.65 5.50 -0.39
N SER A 26 -9.61 4.81 -0.99
CA SER A 26 -9.36 3.74 -1.99
C SER A 26 -8.56 4.26 -3.17
N LYS A 27 -9.01 5.35 -3.78
CA LYS A 27 -8.32 5.98 -4.93
C LYS A 27 -6.83 6.28 -4.66
N GLN A 28 -6.53 6.89 -3.51
CA GLN A 28 -5.15 7.25 -3.16
C GLN A 28 -4.32 5.99 -2.86
N SER A 29 -4.91 5.04 -2.15
CA SER A 29 -4.24 3.78 -1.82
C SER A 29 -3.91 2.97 -3.07
N ILE A 30 -4.79 2.96 -4.09
CA ILE A 30 -4.53 2.30 -5.38
C ILE A 30 -3.29 2.89 -6.07
N GLU A 31 -3.15 4.21 -6.12
CA GLU A 31 -1.97 4.85 -6.74
C GLU A 31 -0.69 4.56 -5.96
N ILE A 32 -0.74 4.60 -4.62
CA ILE A 32 0.41 4.24 -3.77
C ILE A 32 0.79 2.77 -3.98
N CYS A 33 -0.18 1.85 -3.92
CA CYS A 33 0.06 0.43 -4.12
C CYS A 33 0.67 0.13 -5.48
N LYS A 34 0.19 0.81 -6.55
CA LYS A 34 0.77 0.71 -7.89
C LYS A 34 2.22 1.22 -7.91
N TYR A 35 2.51 2.32 -7.23
CA TYR A 35 3.84 2.91 -7.20
C TYR A 35 4.88 2.06 -6.45
N LEU A 36 4.46 1.32 -5.41
CA LEU A 36 5.35 0.55 -4.55
C LEU A 36 5.57 -0.91 -5.00
N ARG A 37 4.68 -1.46 -5.82
CA ARG A 37 4.77 -2.84 -6.30
C ARG A 37 6.10 -3.09 -7.03
N GLY A 38 6.75 -4.23 -6.75
CA GLY A 38 8.03 -4.64 -7.32
C GLY A 38 9.27 -4.03 -6.66
N LYS A 39 9.11 -3.10 -5.71
CA LYS A 39 10.26 -2.50 -5.00
C LYS A 39 10.71 -3.37 -3.83
N LYS A 40 11.99 -3.21 -3.44
CA LYS A 40 12.49 -3.69 -2.14
C LYS A 40 11.67 -3.07 -1.01
N VAL A 41 11.39 -3.84 0.03
CA VAL A 41 10.58 -3.40 1.19
C VAL A 41 11.22 -2.18 1.87
N SER A 42 12.55 -2.17 2.03
CA SER A 42 13.31 -1.04 2.56
C SER A 42 13.11 0.25 1.75
N ALA A 43 13.21 0.16 0.43
CA ALA A 43 12.98 1.28 -0.48
C ALA A 43 11.52 1.75 -0.45
N ALA A 44 10.56 0.82 -0.35
CA ALA A 44 9.15 1.14 -0.24
C ALA A 44 8.83 1.92 1.04
N LYS A 45 9.38 1.51 2.19
CA LYS A 45 9.25 2.25 3.45
C LYS A 45 9.84 3.66 3.37
N LYS A 46 11.03 3.80 2.78
CA LYS A 46 11.66 5.11 2.57
C LYS A 46 10.77 6.03 1.75
N ILE A 47 10.24 5.53 0.63
CA ILE A 47 9.30 6.27 -0.21
C ILE A 47 8.07 6.72 0.59
N LEU A 48 7.47 5.83 1.37
CA LEU A 48 6.28 6.16 2.18
C LEU A 48 6.57 7.24 3.22
N ASN A 49 7.74 7.19 3.88
CA ASN A 49 8.20 8.22 4.81
C ASN A 49 8.45 9.56 4.10
N ASP A 50 9.09 9.54 2.93
CA ASP A 50 9.33 10.75 2.13
C ASP A 50 8.01 11.40 1.66
N VAL A 51 7.00 10.59 1.33
CA VAL A 51 5.65 11.07 0.99
C VAL A 51 4.97 11.68 2.21
N ALA A 52 5.09 11.05 3.37
CA ALA A 52 4.55 11.58 4.63
C ALA A 52 5.20 12.91 5.02
N ALA A 53 6.49 13.07 4.73
CA ALA A 53 7.27 14.30 4.90
C ALA A 53 7.11 15.31 3.76
N LEU A 54 6.21 15.07 2.78
CA LEU A 54 5.97 15.91 1.61
C LEU A 54 7.18 16.14 0.69
N LYS A 55 8.22 15.30 0.80
CA LYS A 55 9.45 15.39 -0.01
C LYS A 55 9.30 14.72 -1.36
N LYS A 56 8.55 13.62 -1.42
CA LYS A 56 8.38 12.81 -2.63
C LYS A 56 6.92 12.67 -3.01
N ALA A 57 6.58 13.03 -4.24
CA ALA A 57 5.20 12.93 -4.73
C ALA A 57 4.91 11.50 -5.21
N VAL A 58 3.68 11.05 -5.00
CA VAL A 58 3.16 9.81 -5.59
C VAL A 58 2.60 10.15 -6.97
N PRO A 59 3.01 9.44 -8.04
CA PRO A 59 2.39 9.57 -9.37
C PRO A 59 0.92 9.15 -9.33
N TYR A 60 0.04 9.95 -9.90
CA TYR A 60 -1.38 9.62 -10.05
C TYR A 60 -1.63 9.28 -11.52
N THR A 61 -1.98 8.03 -11.81
CA THR A 61 -2.07 7.50 -13.19
C THR A 61 -3.48 7.11 -13.60
N ARG A 62 -4.37 6.76 -12.67
CA ARG A 62 -5.78 6.45 -12.94
C ARG A 62 -6.70 7.56 -12.41
N PHE A 63 -6.42 8.09 -11.23
CA PHE A 63 -7.29 9.06 -10.56
C PHE A 63 -6.72 10.49 -10.59
N HIS A 64 -6.29 10.95 -11.76
CA HIS A 64 -5.55 12.21 -11.94
C HIS A 64 -6.39 13.42 -12.37
N GLY A 65 -7.73 13.34 -12.36
CA GLY A 65 -8.59 14.49 -12.65
C GLY A 65 -8.25 15.70 -11.77
N ASP A 66 -8.11 16.87 -12.39
CA ASP A 66 -7.73 18.15 -11.76
C ASP A 66 -6.54 18.04 -10.79
N THR A 67 -5.54 17.22 -11.15
CA THR A 67 -4.34 17.05 -10.33
C THR A 67 -3.18 17.84 -10.91
N GLY A 68 -2.66 18.79 -10.13
CA GLY A 68 -1.50 19.58 -10.52
C GLY A 68 -0.27 18.72 -10.82
N HIS A 69 0.51 19.15 -11.81
CA HIS A 69 1.73 18.48 -12.21
C HIS A 69 2.86 18.69 -11.19
N LYS A 70 3.73 17.70 -11.08
CA LYS A 70 4.96 17.68 -10.31
C LYS A 70 6.15 17.43 -11.24
N PRO A 71 7.30 18.06 -10.98
CA PRO A 71 8.46 17.95 -11.86
C PRO A 71 8.89 16.49 -12.01
N GLY A 72 9.14 16.07 -13.26
CA GLY A 72 9.60 14.72 -13.62
C GLY A 72 8.58 13.58 -13.50
N ILE A 73 7.39 13.82 -12.96
CA ILE A 73 6.38 12.78 -12.67
C ILE A 73 5.04 13.06 -13.37
N GLY A 74 4.75 14.32 -13.71
CA GLY A 74 3.44 14.72 -14.21
C GLY A 74 2.43 14.82 -13.05
N PRO A 75 1.15 14.43 -13.22
CA PRO A 75 0.16 14.55 -12.15
C PRO A 75 0.57 13.76 -10.89
N GLY A 76 0.67 14.45 -9.76
CA GLY A 76 1.12 13.83 -8.51
C GLY A 76 0.66 14.54 -7.26
N ARG A 77 0.47 13.78 -6.17
CA ARG A 77 0.03 14.29 -4.86
C ARG A 77 0.83 13.66 -3.73
N TYR A 78 0.64 14.20 -2.51
CA TYR A 78 1.24 13.68 -1.28
C TYR A 78 0.16 13.10 -0.33
N PRO A 79 -0.28 11.85 -0.55
CA PRO A 79 -1.35 11.23 0.25
C PRO A 79 -0.87 10.77 1.65
N VAL A 80 -0.55 11.71 2.54
CA VAL A 80 0.06 11.46 3.87
C VAL A 80 -0.66 10.37 4.67
N LYS A 81 -1.98 10.51 4.85
CA LYS A 81 -2.77 9.57 5.68
C LYS A 81 -2.73 8.13 5.15
N ALA A 82 -2.82 7.97 3.83
CA ALA A 82 -2.79 6.65 3.22
C ALA A 82 -1.38 6.05 3.28
N SER A 83 -0.34 6.87 3.09
CA SER A 83 1.05 6.43 3.20
C SER A 83 1.39 5.90 4.59
N LEU A 84 0.98 6.62 5.65
CA LEU A 84 1.22 6.18 7.03
C LEU A 84 0.51 4.85 7.35
N ALA A 85 -0.74 4.69 6.90
CA ALA A 85 -1.47 3.44 7.11
C ALA A 85 -0.83 2.26 6.34
N ILE A 86 -0.41 2.48 5.08
CA ILE A 86 0.27 1.44 4.28
C ILE A 86 1.62 1.08 4.90
N LEU A 87 2.36 2.05 5.43
CA LEU A 87 3.64 1.83 6.09
C LEU A 87 3.52 0.87 7.28
N GLN A 88 2.46 1.01 8.09
CA GLN A 88 2.17 0.10 9.19
C GLN A 88 1.93 -1.33 8.70
N VAL A 89 1.11 -1.50 7.65
CA VAL A 89 0.84 -2.84 7.10
C VAL A 89 2.10 -3.47 6.51
N LEU A 90 2.94 -2.67 5.83
CA LEU A 90 4.20 -3.13 5.25
C LEU A 90 5.23 -3.52 6.32
N THR A 91 5.26 -2.80 7.45
CA THR A 91 6.11 -3.13 8.60
C THR A 91 5.66 -4.45 9.24
N ASN A 92 4.35 -4.67 9.34
CA ASN A 92 3.81 -5.96 9.80
C ASN A 92 4.17 -7.10 8.84
N ALA A 93 4.16 -6.86 7.52
CA ALA A 93 4.56 -7.86 6.53
C ALA A 93 6.03 -8.26 6.67
N GLU A 94 6.91 -7.29 6.90
CA GLU A 94 8.33 -7.54 7.16
C GLU A 94 8.56 -8.30 8.47
N ALA A 95 7.88 -7.92 9.56
CA ALA A 95 7.96 -8.66 10.82
C ALA A 95 7.49 -10.12 10.66
N ASN A 96 6.43 -10.35 9.88
CA ASN A 96 5.97 -11.69 9.55
C ASN A 96 6.99 -12.47 8.71
N ALA A 97 7.70 -11.80 7.79
CA ALA A 97 8.76 -12.41 7.00
C ALA A 97 9.96 -12.82 7.87
N GLN A 98 10.40 -11.94 8.77
CA GLN A 98 11.45 -12.23 9.74
C GLN A 98 11.10 -13.42 10.64
N ASN A 99 9.84 -13.47 11.12
CA ASN A 99 9.36 -14.61 11.92
C ASN A 99 9.34 -15.94 11.15
N LYS A 100 9.22 -15.88 9.81
CA LYS A 100 9.35 -17.05 8.93
C LYS A 100 10.79 -17.41 8.60
N GLY A 101 11.77 -16.62 9.03
CA GLY A 101 13.18 -16.80 8.72
C GLY A 101 13.60 -16.32 7.33
N LEU A 102 12.80 -15.45 6.69
CA LEU A 102 13.15 -14.84 5.42
C LEU A 102 14.16 -13.69 5.62
N ASP A 103 15.09 -13.52 4.69
CA ASP A 103 16.08 -12.45 4.69
C ASP A 103 15.43 -11.09 4.42
N ALA A 104 15.41 -10.25 5.46
CA ALA A 104 14.80 -8.93 5.43
C ALA A 104 15.43 -7.99 4.38
N GLU A 105 16.72 -8.17 4.05
CA GLU A 105 17.43 -7.30 3.11
C GLU A 105 17.03 -7.56 1.65
N GLN A 106 16.64 -8.79 1.33
CA GLN A 106 16.22 -9.20 -0.02
C GLN A 106 14.70 -9.35 -0.16
N LEU A 107 13.92 -8.77 0.76
CA LEU A 107 12.47 -8.75 0.64
C LEU A 107 12.00 -7.76 -0.42
N HIS A 108 11.20 -8.26 -1.36
CA HIS A 108 10.51 -7.49 -2.36
C HIS A 108 8.99 -7.52 -2.15
N VAL A 109 8.34 -6.42 -2.52
CA VAL A 109 6.87 -6.33 -2.54
C VAL A 109 6.35 -6.98 -3.83
N VAL A 110 5.98 -8.27 -3.73
CA VAL A 110 5.45 -9.04 -4.87
C VAL A 110 4.02 -8.61 -5.18
N HIS A 111 3.17 -8.60 -4.17
CA HIS A 111 1.78 -8.18 -4.31
C HIS A 111 1.46 -7.04 -3.36
N LEU A 112 0.88 -5.99 -3.91
CA LEU A 112 0.35 -4.89 -3.14
C LEU A 112 -0.90 -4.35 -3.83
N MET A 113 -2.03 -4.45 -3.13
CA MET A 113 -3.34 -4.09 -3.66
C MET A 113 -4.18 -3.39 -2.60
N ALA A 114 -4.95 -2.40 -3.05
CA ALA A 114 -5.96 -1.75 -2.23
C ALA A 114 -7.35 -2.07 -2.79
N GLN A 115 -8.27 -2.47 -1.91
CA GLN A 115 -9.66 -2.75 -2.23
C GLN A 115 -10.59 -1.85 -1.41
N GLU A 116 -11.73 -1.46 -1.98
CA GLU A 116 -12.73 -0.71 -1.23
C GLU A 116 -13.39 -1.62 -0.19
N ALA A 117 -13.43 -1.17 1.06
CA ALA A 117 -14.03 -1.93 2.16
C ALA A 117 -15.48 -1.52 2.39
N SER A 118 -16.15 -2.17 3.34
CA SER A 118 -17.47 -1.72 3.77
C SER A 118 -17.40 -0.31 4.38
N ARG A 119 -18.23 0.60 3.87
CA ARG A 119 -18.17 2.02 4.21
C ARG A 119 -19.38 2.43 5.05
N PRO A 120 -19.20 2.70 6.37
CA PRO A 120 -20.30 3.13 7.20
C PRO A 120 -20.76 4.54 6.84
N TRP A 121 -22.05 4.80 7.03
CA TRP A 121 -22.61 6.14 6.95
C TRP A 121 -22.10 7.00 8.11
N ARG A 122 -21.80 8.28 7.83
CA ARG A 122 -21.54 9.25 8.89
C ARG A 122 -22.87 9.67 9.53
N TYR A 123 -22.97 9.47 10.85
CA TYR A 123 -24.15 9.90 11.61
C TYR A 123 -24.26 11.43 11.67
N GLY A 124 -25.48 11.95 11.87
CA GLY A 124 -25.74 13.36 12.12
C GLY A 124 -25.66 14.30 10.91
N ARG A 125 -25.72 13.79 9.67
CA ARG A 125 -25.77 14.64 8.45
C ARG A 125 -27.05 14.40 7.65
N GLN A 126 -27.76 15.48 7.31
CA GLN A 126 -28.96 15.45 6.46
C GLN A 126 -28.63 14.94 5.04
N ARG A 127 -27.50 15.36 4.47
CA ARG A 127 -26.94 14.76 3.26
C ARG A 127 -26.10 13.53 3.64
N ARG A 128 -26.56 12.35 3.25
CA ARG A 128 -25.93 11.06 3.56
C ARG A 128 -24.53 10.97 2.91
N ILE A 129 -23.47 10.94 3.74
CA ILE A 129 -22.08 10.77 3.28
C ILE A 129 -21.50 9.49 3.88
N LYS A 130 -20.91 8.62 3.04
CA LYS A 130 -20.19 7.42 3.46
C LYS A 130 -18.75 7.74 3.85
N ALA A 131 -18.30 7.25 5.01
CA ALA A 131 -16.89 7.29 5.40
C ALA A 131 -16.03 6.50 4.40
N LYS A 132 -14.74 6.83 4.28
CA LYS A 132 -13.81 6.07 3.43
C LYS A 132 -13.21 4.93 4.23
N ARG A 133 -13.22 3.73 3.67
CA ARG A 133 -12.64 2.51 4.25
C ARG A 133 -12.01 1.67 3.14
N THR A 134 -10.86 1.06 3.41
CA THR A 134 -10.15 0.23 2.42
C THR A 134 -9.46 -0.96 3.08
N HIS A 135 -9.44 -2.07 2.37
CA HIS A 135 -8.55 -3.19 2.66
C HIS A 135 -7.24 -3.01 1.89
N ILE A 136 -6.12 -3.39 2.51
CA ILE A 136 -4.80 -3.42 1.87
C ILE A 136 -4.23 -4.83 2.01
N GLU A 137 -3.97 -5.46 0.87
CA GLU A 137 -3.28 -6.75 0.80
C GLU A 137 -1.81 -6.51 0.49
N VAL A 138 -0.94 -7.12 1.29
CA VAL A 138 0.51 -7.11 1.08
C VAL A 138 1.01 -8.55 1.05
N VAL A 139 1.81 -8.88 0.04
CA VAL A 139 2.62 -10.10 0.00
C VAL A 139 4.05 -9.70 -0.32
N VAL A 140 4.97 -10.16 0.52
CA VAL A 140 6.40 -9.99 0.35
C VAL A 140 7.06 -11.35 0.17
N ALA A 141 8.07 -11.40 -0.66
CA ALA A 141 8.86 -12.61 -0.89
C ALA A 141 10.32 -12.24 -1.06
N GLU A 142 11.20 -13.21 -0.83
CA GLU A 142 12.60 -13.08 -1.20
C GLU A 142 12.74 -13.08 -2.72
N HIS A 143 13.50 -12.13 -3.25
CA HIS A 143 13.97 -12.22 -4.63
C HIS A 143 15.44 -12.60 -4.61
N LYS A 144 15.78 -13.77 -5.16
CA LYS A 144 17.17 -14.09 -5.46
C LYS A 144 17.52 -13.31 -6.71
N ASP A 145 18.27 -12.23 -6.54
CA ASP A 145 18.91 -11.54 -7.65
C ASP A 145 19.90 -12.53 -8.30
N GLU A 146 19.44 -13.36 -9.24
CA GLU A 146 20.31 -14.09 -10.16
C GLU A 146 21.01 -13.03 -11.02
N LYS A 147 22.18 -12.59 -10.56
CA LYS A 147 23.08 -11.78 -11.36
C LYS A 147 23.48 -12.61 -12.59
N GLN A 148 22.88 -12.28 -13.73
CA GLN A 148 23.37 -12.67 -15.05
C GLN A 148 24.76 -12.07 -15.32
#